data_AF-A0A1I1UGV8-F1
#
_entry.id   AF-A0A1I1UGV8-F1
#
_cell.length_a   1.000
_cell.length_b   1.000
_cell.length_c   1.000
_cell.angle_alpha   90.00
_cell.angle_beta   90.00
_cell.angle_gamma   90.00
#
_symmetry.space_group_name_H-M   'P 1'
#
loop_
_entity.id
_entity.type
_entity.pdbx_description
1 polymer ?
#
loop_
_entity_poly.entity_id
_entity_poly.type
_entity_poly.pdbx_seq_one_letter_code
_entity_poly.pdbx_strand_id
1 'polypeptide(L)'
;MPSPRFKKWFAALPVLNQPQRLQVIDALRPAAGLDQLLALLDGFRTERCCPACASTRWHRHGQANGLQRYRCRECRRTFNDLSGTPLARLRLREKWLDYLGALLDSLPVRSAADRVKVHRNT
;
A
#
# COMPACT_ATOMS: atom_id res chain seq x y z
N MET A 1 -4.22 -9.70 21.46
CA MET A 1 -3.56 -10.72 22.29
C MET A 1 -2.33 -11.25 21.56
N PRO A 2 -1.12 -11.25 22.17
CA PRO A 2 0.07 -11.80 21.52
C PRO A 2 -0.04 -13.33 21.42
N SER A 3 0.20 -13.86 20.22
CA SER A 3 0.18 -15.29 19.94
C SER A 3 1.20 -16.06 20.81
N PRO A 4 0.81 -17.10 21.58
CA PRO A 4 1.74 -17.93 22.36
C PRO A 4 2.79 -18.62 21.49
N ARG A 5 2.41 -18.93 20.25
CA ARG A 5 3.27 -19.51 19.23
C ARG A 5 4.36 -18.52 18.77
N PHE A 6 4.04 -17.22 18.73
CA PHE A 6 4.99 -16.16 18.38
C PHE A 6 6.09 -16.00 19.43
N LYS A 7 5.74 -15.99 20.73
CA LYS A 7 6.72 -15.87 21.83
C LYS A 7 7.72 -17.01 21.85
N LYS A 8 7.27 -18.26 21.66
CA LYS A 8 8.15 -19.44 21.61
C LYS A 8 9.11 -19.40 20.43
N TRP A 9 8.64 -18.99 19.26
CA TRP A 9 9.48 -18.84 18.08
C TRP A 9 10.55 -17.76 18.27
N PHE A 10 10.19 -16.61 18.83
CA PHE A 10 11.12 -15.50 19.06
C PHE A 10 12.25 -15.87 20.03
N ALA A 11 11.95 -16.67 21.06
CA ALA A 11 12.95 -17.17 22.01
C ALA A 11 13.99 -18.12 21.36
N ALA A 12 13.70 -18.68 20.19
CA ALA A 12 14.60 -19.57 19.46
C ALA A 12 15.55 -18.83 18.49
N LEU A 13 15.42 -17.52 18.30
CA LEU A 13 16.28 -16.75 17.39
C LEU A 13 17.77 -16.74 17.78
N PRO A 14 18.16 -16.66 19.08
CA PRO A 14 19.57 -16.59 19.47
C PRO A 14 20.39 -17.83 19.06
N VAL A 15 19.76 -19.00 19.01
CA VAL A 15 20.42 -20.28 18.65
C VAL A 15 20.56 -20.52 17.15
N LEU A 16 20.08 -19.61 16.30
CA LEU A 16 20.23 -19.72 14.85
C LEU A 16 21.68 -19.50 14.42
N ASN A 17 22.16 -20.33 13.50
CA ASN A 17 23.44 -20.16 12.82
C ASN A 17 23.35 -19.13 11.68
N GLN A 18 24.48 -18.76 11.08
CA GLN A 18 24.53 -17.69 10.09
C GLN A 18 23.66 -17.94 8.83
N PRO A 19 23.66 -19.12 8.20
CA PRO A 19 22.72 -19.43 7.12
C PRO A 19 21.25 -19.34 7.51
N GLN A 20 20.88 -19.84 8.70
CA GLN A 20 19.50 -19.77 9.20
C GLN A 20 19.05 -18.33 9.50
N ARG A 21 19.96 -17.50 10.03
CA ARG A 21 19.68 -16.06 10.23
C ARG A 21 19.41 -15.38 8.89
N LEU A 22 20.19 -15.69 7.85
CA LEU A 22 19.97 -15.14 6.51
C LEU A 22 18.62 -15.58 5.92
N GLN A 23 18.22 -16.85 6.11
CA GLN A 23 16.90 -17.33 5.68
C GLN A 23 15.74 -16.61 6.39
N VAL A 24 15.85 -16.36 7.69
CA VAL A 24 14.84 -15.60 8.43
C VAL A 24 14.79 -14.15 7.95
N ILE A 25 15.95 -13.52 7.76
CA ILE A 25 16.02 -12.15 7.21
C ILE A 25 15.39 -12.09 5.82
N ASP A 26 15.69 -13.06 4.95
CA ASP A 26 15.13 -13.11 3.59
C ASP A 26 13.61 -13.33 3.60
N ALA A 27 13.09 -14.19 4.48
CA ALA A 27 11.66 -14.37 4.66
C ALA A 27 10.95 -13.13 5.25
N LEU A 28 11.67 -12.31 6.03
CA LEU A 28 11.16 -11.06 6.61
C LEU A 28 11.40 -9.83 5.69
N ARG A 29 12.30 -9.91 4.70
CA ARG A 29 12.61 -8.81 3.78
C ARG A 29 11.41 -8.37 2.94
N PRO A 30 10.51 -9.27 2.48
CA PRO A 30 9.21 -8.89 1.90
C PRO A 30 8.34 -8.08 2.86
N ALA A 31 8.46 -8.30 4.18
CA ALA A 31 7.72 -7.56 5.19
C ALA A 31 8.34 -6.17 5.46
N ALA A 32 9.66 -6.00 5.43
CA ALA A 32 10.28 -4.69 5.69
C ALA A 32 9.93 -3.62 4.64
N GLY A 33 9.85 -3.98 3.36
CA GLY A 33 9.40 -3.08 2.30
C GLY A 33 7.89 -2.78 2.37
N LEU A 34 7.10 -3.78 2.77
CA LEU A 34 5.67 -3.61 3.04
C LEU A 34 5.44 -2.73 4.27
N ASP A 35 6.23 -2.88 5.32
CA ASP A 35 6.15 -2.09 6.56
C ASP A 35 6.52 -0.63 6.30
N GLN A 36 7.53 -0.37 5.46
CA GLN A 36 7.83 1.00 5.00
C GLN A 36 6.72 1.59 4.15
N LEU A 37 6.11 0.80 3.26
CA LEU A 37 4.98 1.23 2.44
C LEU A 37 3.72 1.45 3.28
N LEU A 38 3.46 0.60 4.27
CA LEU A 38 2.37 0.74 5.24
C LEU A 38 2.60 1.95 6.14
N ALA A 39 3.82 2.19 6.63
CA ALA A 39 4.17 3.38 7.39
C ALA A 39 4.04 4.66 6.55
N LEU A 40 4.41 4.62 5.27
CA LEU A 40 4.20 5.72 4.32
C LEU A 40 2.70 5.96 4.10
N LEU A 41 1.91 4.89 3.91
CA LEU A 41 0.46 4.94 3.77
C LEU A 41 -0.24 5.45 5.03
N ASP A 42 0.19 5.03 6.21
CA ASP A 42 -0.31 5.50 7.50
C ASP A 42 0.10 6.96 7.75
N GLY A 43 1.28 7.38 7.27
CA GLY A 43 1.67 8.78 7.24
C GLY A 43 0.77 9.66 6.36
N PHE A 44 0.13 9.08 5.34
CA PHE A 44 -0.91 9.75 4.55
C PHE A 44 -2.31 9.69 5.20
N ARG A 45 -2.52 8.84 6.21
CA ARG A 45 -3.80 8.72 6.91
C ARG A 45 -3.92 9.77 7.99
N THR A 46 -4.22 11.00 7.57
CA THR A 46 -4.81 11.98 8.49
C THR A 46 -6.27 11.65 8.73
N GLU A 47 -6.82 12.16 9.84
CA GLU A 47 -8.26 12.21 10.05
C GLU A 47 -8.96 12.68 8.76
N ARG A 48 -10.00 11.96 8.30
CA ARG A 48 -10.54 12.16 6.94
C ARG A 48 -11.12 13.57 6.82
N CYS A 49 -10.38 14.45 6.16
CA CYS A 49 -10.74 15.84 5.90
C CYS A 49 -10.70 16.13 4.40
N CYS A 50 -11.31 17.25 3.99
CA CYS A 50 -11.22 17.68 2.61
C CYS A 50 -9.79 18.16 2.30
N PRO A 51 -9.07 17.59 1.33
CA PRO A 51 -7.69 17.98 1.04
C PRO A 51 -7.55 19.39 0.46
N ALA A 52 -8.66 20.01 0.02
CA ALA A 52 -8.65 21.36 -0.53
C ALA A 52 -8.89 22.46 0.53
N CYS A 53 -9.55 22.15 1.64
CA CYS A 53 -9.93 23.16 2.64
C CYS A 53 -9.86 22.68 4.10
N ALA A 54 -9.31 21.49 4.35
CA ALA A 54 -9.19 20.83 5.65
C ALA A 54 -10.50 20.57 6.43
N SER A 55 -11.67 20.88 5.86
CA SER A 55 -12.96 20.64 6.53
C SER A 55 -13.20 19.15 6.79
N THR A 56 -13.60 18.81 8.02
CA THR A 56 -14.03 17.47 8.43
C THR A 56 -15.52 17.21 8.13
N ARG A 57 -16.24 18.20 7.59
CA ARG A 57 -17.65 18.09 7.21
C ARG A 57 -17.78 17.59 5.77
N TRP A 58 -18.13 16.33 5.58
CA TRP A 58 -18.34 15.70 4.28
C TRP A 58 -19.46 14.67 4.32
N HIS A 59 -19.92 14.22 3.15
CA HIS A 59 -20.84 13.09 3.00
C HIS A 59 -20.34 12.13 1.91
N ARG A 60 -20.79 10.86 1.97
CA ARG A 60 -20.52 9.87 0.93
C ARG A 60 -21.21 10.30 -0.37
N HIS A 61 -20.50 10.22 -1.49
CA HIS A 61 -20.94 10.70 -2.80
C HIS A 61 -20.68 9.65 -3.89
N GLY A 62 -21.23 8.45 -3.68
CA GLY A 62 -21.04 7.31 -4.58
C GLY A 62 -19.66 6.68 -4.53
N GLN A 63 -19.37 5.79 -5.47
CA GLN A 63 -18.09 5.10 -5.58
C GLN A 63 -17.57 5.18 -7.02
N ALA A 64 -16.25 5.14 -7.19
CA ALA A 64 -15.60 5.04 -8.49
C ALA A 64 -14.28 4.28 -8.35
N ASN A 65 -13.95 3.41 -9.30
CA ASN A 65 -12.71 2.62 -9.31
C ASN A 65 -12.49 1.82 -8.00
N GLY A 66 -13.58 1.31 -7.42
CA GLY A 66 -13.59 0.59 -6.15
C GLY A 66 -13.26 1.44 -4.92
N LEU A 67 -13.27 2.77 -5.03
CA LEU A 67 -13.03 3.69 -3.93
C LEU A 67 -14.32 4.46 -3.59
N GLN A 68 -14.54 4.64 -2.29
CA GLN A 68 -15.57 5.55 -1.81
C GLN A 68 -15.19 6.99 -2.19
N ARG A 69 -16.12 7.70 -2.83
CA ARG A 69 -16.01 9.13 -3.04
C ARG A 69 -16.73 9.88 -1.91
N TYR A 70 -16.17 11.00 -1.53
CA TYR A 70 -16.70 11.93 -0.56
C TYR A 70 -16.91 13.27 -1.22
N ARG A 71 -17.89 14.04 -0.75
CA ARG A 71 -18.08 15.43 -1.15
C ARG A 71 -18.03 16.32 0.09
N CYS A 72 -17.14 17.30 0.07
CA CYS A 72 -17.02 18.28 1.13
C CYS A 72 -18.29 19.14 1.20
N ARG A 73 -18.78 19.41 2.42
CA ARG A 73 -19.93 20.30 2.64
C ARG A 73 -19.57 21.77 2.54
N GLU A 74 -18.30 22.11 2.75
CA GLU A 74 -17.78 23.48 2.71
C GLU A 74 -17.43 23.91 1.29
N CYS A 75 -16.37 23.36 0.70
CA CYS A 75 -15.90 23.77 -0.63
C CYS A 75 -16.58 23.04 -1.81
N ARG A 76 -17.51 22.11 -1.52
CA ARG A 76 -18.26 21.28 -2.50
C ARG A 76 -17.43 20.38 -3.43
N ARG A 77 -16.09 20.35 -3.28
CA ARG A 77 -15.19 19.46 -4.05
C ARG A 77 -15.34 18.01 -3.62
N THR A 78 -15.11 17.09 -4.56
CA THR A 78 -15.08 15.65 -4.28
C THR A 78 -13.67 15.14 -4.05
N PHE A 79 -13.50 14.19 -3.14
CA PHE A 79 -12.24 13.54 -2.83
C PHE A 79 -12.48 12.06 -2.47
N ASN A 80 -11.42 11.30 -2.31
CA ASN A 80 -11.42 9.90 -1.86
C ASN A 80 -10.23 9.67 -0.93
N ASP A 81 -10.07 8.44 -0.45
CA ASP A 81 -8.99 8.08 0.48
C ASP A 81 -7.58 8.20 -0.08
N LEU A 82 -7.44 8.29 -1.40
CA LEU A 82 -6.14 8.47 -2.05
C LEU A 82 -5.88 9.93 -2.42
N SER A 83 -6.85 10.83 -2.22
CA SER A 83 -6.71 12.24 -2.59
C SER A 83 -5.66 12.91 -1.71
N GLY A 84 -4.72 13.62 -2.33
CA GLY A 84 -3.59 14.23 -1.62
C GLY A 84 -2.41 13.28 -1.37
N THR A 85 -2.52 12.01 -1.77
CA THR A 85 -1.40 11.05 -1.70
C THR A 85 -0.68 10.95 -3.05
N PRO A 86 0.58 10.46 -3.09
CA PRO A 86 1.27 10.10 -4.34
C PRO A 86 0.54 9.03 -5.16
N LEU A 87 -0.35 8.27 -4.52
CA LEU A 87 -1.18 7.25 -5.17
C LEU A 87 -2.46 7.83 -5.80
N ALA A 88 -2.69 9.15 -5.65
CA ALA A 88 -3.78 9.83 -6.32
C ALA A 88 -3.66 9.66 -7.84
N ARG A 89 -4.79 9.45 -8.51
CA ARG A 89 -4.93 9.34 -9.98
C ARG A 89 -4.28 8.11 -10.62
N LEU A 90 -3.52 7.31 -9.88
CA LEU A 90 -3.12 5.99 -10.36
C LEU A 90 -4.39 5.14 -10.63
N ARG A 91 -4.38 4.40 -11.74
CA ARG A 91 -5.49 3.55 -12.19
C ARG A 91 -5.14 2.09 -11.95
N LEU A 92 -6.12 1.18 -12.04
CA LEU A 92 -5.92 -0.27 -11.91
C LEU A 92 -5.25 -0.65 -10.58
N ARG A 93 -5.83 -0.18 -9.48
CA ARG A 93 -5.31 -0.35 -8.11
C ARG A 93 -5.08 -1.80 -7.74
N GLU A 94 -5.95 -2.68 -8.23
CA GLU A 94 -5.85 -4.12 -8.07
C GLU A 94 -4.56 -4.71 -8.66
N LYS A 95 -3.86 -3.99 -9.54
CA LYS A 95 -2.62 -4.42 -10.20
C LYS A 95 -1.34 -3.79 -9.65
N TRP A 96 -1.45 -2.85 -8.70
CA TRP A 96 -0.29 -2.06 -8.27
C TRP A 96 0.80 -2.89 -7.62
N LEU A 97 0.43 -3.86 -6.76
CA LEU A 97 1.41 -4.68 -6.07
C LEU A 97 2.16 -5.60 -7.04
N ASP A 98 1.45 -6.24 -7.97
CA ASP A 98 2.07 -7.07 -8.99
C ASP A 98 2.99 -6.25 -9.91
N TYR A 99 2.59 -5.02 -10.24
CA TYR A 99 3.39 -4.11 -11.06
C TYR A 99 4.63 -3.62 -10.31
N LEU A 100 4.48 -3.26 -9.03
CA LEU A 100 5.61 -2.92 -8.15
C LEU A 100 6.59 -4.09 -8.05
N GLY A 101 6.11 -5.33 -7.93
CA GLY A 101 6.95 -6.52 -7.98
C GLY A 101 7.74 -6.62 -9.29
N ALA A 102 7.10 -6.40 -10.43
CA ALA A 102 7.77 -6.37 -11.73
C ALA A 102 8.85 -5.27 -11.84
N LEU A 103 8.63 -4.11 -11.22
CA LEU A 103 9.62 -3.03 -11.15
C LEU A 103 10.82 -3.41 -10.27
N LEU A 104 10.58 -4.03 -9.11
CA LEU A 104 11.65 -4.50 -8.22
C LEU A 104 12.49 -5.61 -8.86
N ASP A 105 11.85 -6.47 -9.65
CA ASP A 105 12.51 -7.49 -10.48
C ASP A 105 13.26 -6.90 -11.69
N SER A 106 13.24 -5.58 -11.87
CA SER A 106 13.84 -4.87 -13.01
C SER A 106 13.37 -5.39 -14.37
N LEU A 107 12.11 -5.82 -14.46
CA LEU A 107 11.56 -6.31 -15.71
C LEU A 107 11.41 -5.17 -16.73
N PRO A 108 11.70 -5.43 -18.02
CA PRO A 108 11.36 -4.50 -19.09
C PRO A 108 9.85 -4.19 -19.10
N VAL A 109 9.49 -2.96 -19.48
CA VAL A 109 8.09 -2.48 -19.49
C VAL A 109 7.13 -3.45 -20.20
N ARG A 110 7.56 -4.08 -21.30
CA ARG A 110 6.74 -5.06 -22.03
C ARG A 110 6.46 -6.31 -21.18
N SER A 111 7.49 -6.89 -20.57
CA SER A 111 7.36 -8.06 -19.70
C SER A 111 6.54 -7.77 -18.45
N ALA A 112 6.71 -6.58 -17.85
CA ALA A 112 5.90 -6.14 -16.73
C ALA A 112 4.42 -5.99 -17.13
N ALA A 113 4.16 -5.38 -18.29
CA ALA A 113 2.80 -5.20 -18.83
C ALA A 113 2.10 -6.53 -19.12
N ASP A 114 2.81 -7.49 -19.71
CA ASP A 114 2.31 -8.85 -19.94
C ASP A 114 1.98 -9.55 -18.61
N ARG A 115 2.88 -9.43 -17.61
CA ARG A 115 2.71 -10.03 -16.28
C ARG A 115 1.46 -9.53 -15.58
N VAL A 116 1.21 -8.22 -15.59
CA VAL A 116 0.04 -7.61 -14.94
C VAL A 116 -1.18 -7.47 -15.87
N LYS A 117 -1.07 -8.01 -17.09
CA LYS A 117 -2.14 -8.02 -18.10
C LYS A 117 -2.68 -6.62 -18.42
N VAL A 118 -1.80 -5.68 -18.71
CA VAL A 118 -2.14 -4.31 -19.18
C VAL A 118 -1.47 -4.04 -20.51
N HIS A 119 -1.99 -3.07 -21.27
CA HIS A 119 -1.29 -2.62 -22.46
C HIS A 119 -0.03 -1.84 -22.04
N ARG A 120 1.10 -2.05 -22.72
CA ARG A 120 2.40 -1.41 -22.41
C ARG A 120 2.41 0.13 -22.34
N ASN A 121 1.37 0.78 -22.90
CA ASN A 121 1.19 2.24 -22.93
C ASN A 121 0.00 2.70 -22.05
N THR A 122 -0.47 1.86 -21.13
CA THR A 122 -1.53 2.20 -20.16
C THR A 122 -0.98 3.13 -19.09
#